data_AF-A0A0B4GTK0-F1
#
_entry.id   AF-A0A0B4GTK0-F1
#
_cell.length_a   1.000
_cell.length_b   1.000
_cell.length_c   1.000
_cell.angle_alpha   90.00
_cell.angle_beta   90.00
_cell.angle_gamma   90.00
#
_symmetry.space_group_name_H-M   'P 1'
#
loop_
_entity.id
_entity.type
_entity.pdbx_description
1 polymer ?
#
loop_
_entity_poly.entity_id
_entity_poly.type
_entity_poly.pdbx_seq_one_letter_code
_entity_poly.pdbx_strand_id
1 'polypeptide(L)'
;MTFPEAPEGCQTNNYSTLPLKPEKVGPPRLDPYQRLIARLYEPLFLLRVLGQTRKRHTPGPTDSTEEESCRRRFFRNLSYICDFDKGGSSCTAIGVEDAENSYNFWVASNTVTGNIACFLETTLTCLNNVANIPLQTRHAHEEAILQRCVTFAGQRIRKDVKCLQRAAQSCKDKLHKRNKIMDREFASWLQTVIHEDDSLACCLSAHDAAKSQFMATLTLEAQSEDRQRGPLDGRGPFATARHYIGRLGYRITAHKQLIQDACSLGYLLGTFNVRLVSPVRSVSQPQPDSHTSLNGILSRMLKKGDPERSEIERSLHNINRQSDIFRGFMEEFSNCKPTVHAEIQVLEHFFNNKLSFVANDKYIACSKAACFCCKLYFQHHPARMVIPESHEKVWTSWGPPAVTFFRKHNDDSDRQRDILNKIIESLRTDAIYQILKCSQPPVWHPDSQTAMSDIITSFPRDSDSSEAELAITRDSIAPLSSTPSNTKRSTSEATRCSDLVLFEEDSDDNDGGVRIDGLLY
;
A
#
# COMPACT_ATOMS: atom_id res chain seq x y z
N MET A 1 -56.66 -32.28 -9.43
CA MET A 1 -56.13 -32.34 -8.05
C MET A 1 -54.87 -31.50 -8.04
N THR A 2 -54.96 -30.42 -7.27
CA THR A 2 -54.00 -29.33 -7.13
C THR A 2 -52.76 -29.81 -6.37
N PHE A 3 -51.58 -29.49 -6.91
CA PHE A 3 -50.31 -29.60 -6.20
C PHE A 3 -50.20 -28.43 -5.19
N PRO A 4 -49.67 -28.67 -3.98
CA PRO A 4 -49.52 -27.62 -2.98
C PRO A 4 -48.36 -26.68 -3.34
N GLU A 5 -48.58 -25.39 -3.09
CA GLU A 5 -47.61 -24.30 -3.19
C GLU A 5 -46.45 -24.51 -2.20
N ALA A 6 -45.23 -24.25 -2.67
CA ALA A 6 -44.04 -24.10 -1.83
C ALA A 6 -44.00 -22.66 -1.28
N PRO A 7 -43.46 -22.44 -0.06
CA PRO A 7 -43.52 -21.14 0.60
C PRO A 7 -42.59 -20.12 -0.04
N GLU A 8 -43.16 -18.97 -0.42
CA GLU A 8 -42.41 -17.74 -0.70
C GLU A 8 -41.74 -17.25 0.59
N GLY A 9 -40.42 -17.14 0.55
CA GLY A 9 -39.65 -16.68 1.72
C GLY A 9 -38.15 -16.65 1.49
N CYS A 10 -37.69 -16.17 0.33
CA CYS A 10 -36.29 -15.77 0.19
C CYS A 10 -36.22 -14.26 0.38
N GLN A 11 -35.93 -13.84 1.62
CA GLN A 11 -35.60 -12.46 1.93
C GLN A 11 -34.41 -12.03 1.08
N THR A 12 -34.66 -11.23 0.05
CA THR A 12 -33.61 -10.48 -0.63
C THR A 12 -33.06 -9.47 0.38
N ASN A 13 -31.81 -9.65 0.79
CA ASN A 13 -31.08 -8.66 1.58
C ASN A 13 -31.16 -7.30 0.85
N ASN A 14 -31.96 -6.38 1.38
CA ASN A 14 -32.02 -5.00 0.94
C ASN A 14 -30.69 -4.33 1.30
N TYR A 15 -29.74 -4.30 0.36
CA TYR A 15 -28.56 -3.45 0.48
C TYR A 15 -29.05 -2.00 0.57
N SER A 16 -28.91 -1.42 1.76
CA SER A 16 -29.40 -0.08 2.07
C SER A 16 -28.55 0.95 1.30
N THR A 17 -29.16 1.70 0.40
CA THR A 17 -28.52 2.82 -0.29
C THR A 17 -28.34 3.99 0.69
N LEU A 18 -27.30 4.82 0.52
CA LEU A 18 -27.08 5.99 1.37
C LEU A 18 -28.33 6.89 1.35
N PRO A 19 -29.00 7.13 2.49
CA PRO A 19 -30.20 7.94 2.52
C PRO A 19 -29.92 9.37 2.04
N LEU A 20 -30.74 9.86 1.12
CA LEU A 20 -30.61 11.23 0.61
C LEU A 20 -31.04 12.27 1.66
N LYS A 21 -32.06 11.91 2.43
CA LYS A 21 -32.58 12.68 3.55
C LYS A 21 -32.40 11.89 4.84
N PRO A 22 -32.28 12.57 5.99
CA PRO A 22 -32.25 11.92 7.29
C PRO A 22 -33.49 11.04 7.48
N GLU A 23 -33.30 9.74 7.66
CA GLU A 23 -34.34 8.86 8.19
C GLU A 23 -34.16 8.77 9.71
N LYS A 24 -35.24 8.58 10.49
CA LYS A 24 -35.13 8.43 11.95
C LYS A 24 -34.51 7.07 12.30
N VAL A 25 -33.18 6.99 12.24
CA VAL A 25 -32.40 5.82 12.66
C VAL A 25 -31.58 6.18 13.89
N GLY A 26 -31.96 5.63 15.05
CA GLY A 26 -31.21 5.74 16.30
C GLY A 26 -31.12 7.14 16.94
N PRO A 27 -30.58 7.23 18.16
CA PRO A 27 -30.32 8.51 18.83
C PRO A 27 -29.19 9.29 18.16
N PRO A 28 -29.20 10.65 18.20
CA PRO A 28 -28.14 11.45 17.63
C PRO A 28 -26.79 11.26 18.35
N ARG A 29 -25.68 11.31 17.60
CA ARG A 29 -24.31 11.30 18.14
C ARG A 29 -24.03 12.53 19.02
N LEU A 30 -24.18 12.38 20.34
CA LEU A 30 -23.90 13.44 21.33
C LEU A 30 -22.46 13.41 21.85
N ASP A 31 -21.81 12.25 21.84
CA ASP A 31 -20.45 12.08 22.34
C ASP A 31 -19.43 12.85 21.47
N PRO A 32 -18.61 13.75 22.05
CA PRO A 32 -17.64 14.55 21.29
C PRO A 32 -16.64 13.70 20.51
N TYR A 33 -16.26 12.53 21.03
CA TYR A 33 -15.27 11.67 20.39
C TYR A 33 -15.88 10.98 19.17
N GLN A 34 -17.05 10.35 19.32
CA GLN A 34 -17.80 9.75 18.22
C GLN A 34 -18.09 10.77 17.12
N ARG A 35 -18.40 12.03 17.47
CA ARG A 35 -18.58 13.12 16.50
C ARG A 35 -17.28 13.47 15.75
N LEU A 36 -16.13 13.44 16.40
CA LEU A 36 -14.83 13.64 15.73
C LEU A 36 -14.53 12.49 14.77
N ILE A 37 -14.73 11.26 15.22
CA ILE A 37 -14.45 10.05 14.46
C ILE A 37 -15.36 9.94 13.24
N ALA A 38 -16.65 10.24 13.37
CA ALA A 38 -17.51 10.24 12.21
C ALA A 38 -17.18 11.35 11.19
N ARG A 39 -16.71 12.52 11.65
CA ARG A 39 -16.22 13.59 10.75
C ARG A 39 -14.98 13.19 9.95
N LEU A 40 -14.20 12.23 10.45
CA LEU A 40 -13.08 11.59 9.76
C LEU A 40 -13.56 10.55 8.76
N TYR A 41 -14.39 9.60 9.20
CA TYR A 41 -14.78 8.48 8.36
C TYR A 41 -15.67 8.89 7.18
N GLU A 42 -16.59 9.83 7.35
CA GLU A 42 -17.49 10.23 6.26
C GLU A 42 -16.76 10.69 4.97
N PRO A 43 -15.80 11.65 5.01
CA PRO A 43 -15.02 12.00 3.83
C PRO A 43 -14.04 10.88 3.41
N LEU A 44 -13.57 10.02 4.33
CA LEU A 44 -12.71 8.88 4.02
C LEU A 44 -13.44 7.85 3.12
N PHE A 45 -14.63 7.43 3.52
CA PHE A 45 -15.48 6.52 2.74
C PHE A 45 -15.92 7.15 1.43
N LEU A 46 -16.26 8.44 1.44
CA LEU A 46 -16.62 9.15 0.21
C LEU A 46 -15.45 9.18 -0.78
N LEU A 47 -14.22 9.45 -0.33
CA LEU A 47 -13.04 9.36 -1.18
C LEU A 47 -12.87 7.95 -1.73
N ARG A 48 -12.94 6.92 -0.89
CA ARG A 48 -12.79 5.51 -1.29
C ARG A 48 -13.70 5.16 -2.47
N VAL A 49 -14.99 5.52 -2.41
CA VAL A 49 -15.96 5.21 -3.47
C VAL A 49 -15.84 6.10 -4.71
N LEU A 50 -15.27 7.30 -4.56
CA LEU A 50 -14.86 8.13 -5.70
C LEU A 50 -13.56 7.63 -6.35
N GLY A 51 -12.82 6.75 -5.67
CA GLY A 51 -11.61 6.10 -6.13
C GLY A 51 -10.60 5.93 -4.99
N GLN A 52 -9.84 4.83 -5.00
CA GLN A 52 -8.91 4.58 -3.89
C GLN A 52 -7.66 5.48 -3.93
N THR A 53 -7.08 5.65 -5.12
CA THR A 53 -5.80 6.33 -5.33
C THR A 53 -5.99 7.83 -5.41
N ARG A 54 -5.23 8.62 -4.64
CA ARG A 54 -5.30 10.09 -4.63
C ARG A 54 -4.24 10.73 -5.52
N LYS A 55 -3.03 10.16 -5.53
CA LYS A 55 -1.88 10.60 -6.33
C LYS A 55 -1.00 9.39 -6.65
N ARG A 56 0.05 9.59 -7.46
CA ARG A 56 1.15 8.61 -7.62
C ARG A 56 1.94 8.51 -6.31
N HIS A 57 2.71 7.44 -6.13
CA HIS A 57 3.63 7.30 -5.00
C HIS A 57 4.42 8.59 -4.74
N THR A 58 4.52 8.99 -3.47
CA THR A 58 5.44 10.05 -3.07
C THR A 58 6.85 9.48 -2.94
N PRO A 59 7.88 10.27 -3.27
CA PRO A 59 9.25 9.84 -3.01
C PRO A 59 9.48 9.64 -1.50
N GLY A 60 10.47 8.81 -1.18
CA GLY A 60 11.00 8.71 0.18
C GLY A 60 11.67 9.99 0.66
N PRO A 61 11.97 10.09 1.95
CA PRO A 61 12.70 11.22 2.50
C PRO A 61 14.08 11.33 1.84
N THR A 62 14.57 12.55 1.68
CA THR A 62 15.93 12.79 1.22
C THR A 62 16.91 12.46 2.34
N ASP A 63 17.95 11.71 2.00
CA ASP A 63 19.04 11.40 2.92
C ASP A 63 20.09 12.50 2.81
N SER A 64 20.61 12.97 3.95
CA SER A 64 21.57 14.08 4.00
C SER A 64 23.02 13.59 3.93
N THR A 65 23.26 12.33 4.31
CA THR A 65 24.60 11.72 4.37
C THR A 65 24.56 10.28 3.85
N GLU A 66 25.71 9.76 3.42
CA GLU A 66 25.85 8.36 3.01
C GLU A 66 25.55 7.39 4.17
N GLU A 67 25.96 7.75 5.40
CA GLU A 67 25.69 6.94 6.59
C GLU A 67 24.19 6.87 6.90
N GLU A 68 23.48 8.00 6.82
CA GLU A 68 22.02 8.04 6.97
C GLU A 68 21.33 7.19 5.91
N SER A 69 21.79 7.27 4.65
CA SER A 69 21.23 6.46 3.56
C SER A 69 21.48 4.96 3.75
N CYS A 70 22.68 4.58 4.18
CA CYS A 70 23.03 3.20 4.54
C CYS A 70 22.13 2.70 5.69
N ARG A 71 22.00 3.47 6.78
CA ARG A 71 21.17 3.13 7.94
C ARG A 71 19.69 2.98 7.59
N ARG A 72 19.12 3.92 6.83
CA ARG A 72 17.70 3.85 6.41
C ARG A 72 17.45 2.71 5.44
N ARG A 73 18.37 2.42 4.51
CA ARG A 73 18.30 1.24 3.62
C ARG A 73 18.34 -0.06 4.42
N PHE A 74 19.23 -0.15 5.41
CA PHE A 74 19.31 -1.29 6.32
C PHE A 74 17.97 -1.52 7.02
N PHE A 75 17.41 -0.50 7.68
CA PHE A 75 16.14 -0.62 8.39
C PHE A 75 14.97 -0.94 7.47
N ARG A 76 14.92 -0.34 6.27
CA ARG A 76 13.91 -0.66 5.24
C ARG A 76 13.99 -2.11 4.82
N ASN A 77 15.18 -2.62 4.55
CA ASN A 77 15.36 -4.01 4.15
C ASN A 77 15.05 -4.99 5.29
N LEU A 78 15.35 -4.65 6.55
CA LEU A 78 14.91 -5.42 7.72
C LEU A 78 13.38 -5.49 7.79
N SER A 79 12.69 -4.36 7.64
CA SER A 79 11.23 -4.34 7.64
C SER A 79 10.64 -5.14 6.47
N TYR A 80 11.28 -5.10 5.30
CA TYR A 80 10.87 -5.84 4.10
C TYR A 80 10.98 -7.36 4.27
N ILE A 81 12.08 -7.88 4.83
CA ILE A 81 12.24 -9.33 5.05
C ILE A 81 11.31 -9.86 6.15
N CYS A 82 10.85 -9.00 7.05
CA CYS A 82 9.87 -9.35 8.09
C CYS A 82 8.42 -9.45 7.55
N ASP A 83 8.13 -8.92 6.36
CA ASP A 83 6.79 -8.96 5.77
C ASP A 83 6.55 -10.30 5.04
N PHE A 84 6.04 -11.28 5.79
CA PHE A 84 5.99 -12.68 5.40
C PHE A 84 4.70 -13.15 4.70
N ASP A 85 3.63 -12.36 4.71
CA ASP A 85 2.35 -12.68 4.07
C ASP A 85 1.85 -11.55 3.14
N LYS A 86 0.93 -11.85 2.21
CA LYS A 86 0.22 -10.85 1.39
C LYS A 86 -1.04 -10.38 2.13
N GLY A 87 -1.60 -9.21 1.79
CA GLY A 87 -2.83 -8.69 2.40
C GLY A 87 -2.62 -7.67 3.54
N GLY A 88 -1.36 -7.30 3.83
CA GLY A 88 -1.06 -6.19 4.73
C GLY A 88 -1.10 -6.50 6.23
N SER A 89 -1.63 -7.65 6.65
CA SER A 89 -1.61 -8.12 8.05
C SER A 89 -0.19 -8.25 8.62
N SER A 90 0.76 -8.72 7.80
CA SER A 90 2.19 -8.84 8.12
C SER A 90 3.01 -7.59 7.78
N CYS A 91 2.38 -6.50 7.33
CA CYS A 91 3.10 -5.26 7.05
C CYS A 91 3.84 -4.83 8.32
N THR A 92 5.15 -4.67 8.20
CA THR A 92 6.05 -4.52 9.35
C THR A 92 6.66 -3.12 9.35
N ALA A 93 6.72 -2.51 10.53
CA ALA A 93 7.43 -1.27 10.77
C ALA A 93 8.50 -1.46 11.85
N ILE A 94 9.64 -0.77 11.69
CA ILE A 94 10.79 -0.82 12.60
C ILE A 94 11.25 0.60 12.93
N GLY A 95 11.38 0.87 14.23
CA GLY A 95 12.09 2.04 14.76
C GLY A 95 13.25 1.58 15.64
N VAL A 96 14.38 2.28 15.61
CA VAL A 96 15.57 1.91 16.37
C VAL A 96 15.87 2.98 17.42
N GLU A 97 15.82 2.55 18.68
CA GLU A 97 16.14 3.38 19.84
C GLU A 97 17.64 3.27 20.15
N ASP A 98 18.24 4.40 20.48
CA ASP A 98 19.55 4.51 21.09
C ASP A 98 19.36 4.59 22.62
N ALA A 99 19.46 3.43 23.28
CA ALA A 99 19.37 3.33 24.73
C ALA A 99 20.78 3.31 25.34
N GLU A 100 20.87 3.61 26.64
CA GLU A 100 22.14 3.86 27.35
C GLU A 100 23.26 2.83 27.09
N ASN A 101 22.90 1.54 26.96
CA ASN A 101 23.87 0.45 26.79
C ASN A 101 23.58 -0.47 25.59
N SER A 102 22.58 -0.15 24.76
CA SER A 102 22.17 -1.05 23.68
C SER A 102 21.27 -0.36 22.66
N TYR A 103 21.22 -0.89 21.44
CA TYR A 103 20.22 -0.49 20.45
C TYR A 103 18.97 -1.36 20.56
N ASN A 104 17.79 -0.76 20.74
CA ASN A 104 16.53 -1.51 20.77
C ASN A 104 15.82 -1.38 19.41
N PHE A 105 15.68 -2.50 18.70
CA PHE A 105 14.90 -2.63 17.49
C PHE A 105 13.44 -2.88 17.86
N TRP A 106 12.64 -1.81 17.83
CA TRP A 106 11.21 -1.87 18.10
C TRP A 106 10.45 -2.23 16.83
N VAL A 107 9.74 -3.36 16.86
CA VAL A 107 9.03 -3.93 15.72
C VAL A 107 7.53 -3.95 15.97
N ALA A 108 6.77 -3.50 14.98
CA ALA A 108 5.31 -3.62 14.95
C ALA A 108 4.86 -4.26 13.64
N SER A 109 3.73 -4.94 13.69
CA SER A 109 2.99 -5.39 12.51
C SER A 109 1.51 -5.05 12.66
N ASN A 110 0.78 -4.96 11.53
CA ASN A 110 -0.66 -4.66 11.57
C ASN A 110 -1.46 -5.71 12.37
N THR A 111 -0.95 -6.94 12.42
CA THR A 111 -1.43 -8.01 13.30
C THR A 111 -0.27 -8.58 14.11
N VAL A 112 -0.46 -8.77 15.42
CA VAL A 112 0.63 -9.16 16.33
C VAL A 112 1.07 -10.59 16.04
N THR A 113 2.33 -10.76 15.68
CA THR A 113 2.92 -12.10 15.58
C THR A 113 4.27 -12.13 16.29
N GLY A 114 4.35 -12.88 17.39
CA GLY A 114 5.60 -13.03 18.15
C GLY A 114 6.77 -13.59 17.34
N ASN A 115 6.44 -14.29 16.25
CA ASN A 115 7.40 -14.89 15.33
C ASN A 115 8.30 -13.86 14.64
N ILE A 116 7.83 -12.62 14.42
CA ILE A 116 8.64 -11.58 13.75
C ILE A 116 9.84 -11.18 14.61
N ALA A 117 9.65 -10.99 15.92
CA ALA A 117 10.75 -10.58 16.80
C ALA A 117 11.86 -11.64 16.86
N CYS A 118 11.48 -12.91 17.05
CA CYS A 118 12.42 -14.02 17.07
C CYS A 118 13.17 -14.17 15.73
N PHE A 119 12.45 -14.03 14.60
CA PHE A 119 13.05 -14.03 13.27
C PHE A 119 14.06 -12.90 13.09
N LEU A 120 13.69 -11.67 13.47
CA LEU A 120 14.55 -10.50 13.33
C LEU A 120 15.79 -10.60 14.23
N GLU A 121 15.63 -11.03 15.47
CA GLU A 121 16.74 -11.21 16.43
C GLU A 121 17.76 -12.23 15.92
N THR A 122 17.27 -13.36 15.42
CA THR A 122 18.12 -14.39 14.80
C THR A 122 18.82 -13.83 13.57
N THR A 123 18.11 -13.08 12.74
CA THR A 123 18.68 -12.51 11.51
C THR A 123 19.76 -11.46 11.80
N LEU A 124 19.52 -10.55 12.76
CA LEU A 124 20.51 -9.56 13.20
C LEU A 124 21.76 -10.24 13.79
N THR A 125 21.58 -11.30 14.58
CA THR A 125 22.69 -12.11 15.10
C THR A 125 23.51 -12.72 13.97
N CYS A 126 22.85 -13.30 12.96
CA CYS A 126 23.54 -13.85 11.79
C CYS A 126 24.27 -12.75 10.99
N LEU A 127 23.66 -11.58 10.80
CA LEU A 127 24.28 -10.44 10.12
C LEU A 127 25.53 -9.94 10.86
N ASN A 128 25.46 -9.86 12.20
CA ASN A 128 26.62 -9.51 13.02
C ASN A 128 27.76 -10.53 12.83
N ASN A 129 27.45 -11.82 12.86
CA ASN A 129 28.45 -12.87 12.67
C ASN A 129 29.10 -12.76 11.28
N VAL A 130 28.31 -12.58 10.22
CA VAL A 130 28.81 -12.43 8.84
C VAL A 130 29.71 -11.20 8.69
N ALA A 131 29.34 -10.07 9.30
CA ALA A 131 30.13 -8.85 9.25
C ALA A 131 31.55 -9.04 9.80
N ASN A 132 31.73 -9.98 10.75
CA ASN A 132 33.00 -10.27 11.42
C ASN A 132 33.82 -11.42 10.80
N ILE A 133 33.26 -12.15 9.82
CA ILE A 133 33.96 -13.26 9.12
C ILE A 133 34.79 -12.69 7.94
N PRO A 134 35.93 -13.28 7.54
CA PRO A 134 36.63 -12.85 6.31
C PRO A 134 35.82 -13.14 5.03
N LEU A 135 35.86 -12.22 4.06
CA LEU A 135 35.03 -12.25 2.83
C LEU A 135 35.07 -13.60 2.10
N GLN A 136 36.23 -14.23 2.02
CA GLN A 136 36.48 -15.50 1.31
C GLN A 136 35.69 -16.68 1.90
N THR A 137 35.28 -16.57 3.17
CA THR A 137 34.57 -17.62 3.91
C THR A 137 33.11 -17.28 4.20
N ARG A 138 32.62 -16.09 3.75
CA ARG A 138 31.26 -15.63 4.06
C ARG A 138 30.16 -16.34 3.28
N HIS A 139 30.44 -16.82 2.07
CA HIS A 139 29.42 -17.28 1.12
C HIS A 139 28.39 -18.24 1.73
N ALA A 140 28.85 -19.29 2.43
CA ALA A 140 27.94 -20.27 3.04
C ALA A 140 27.02 -19.66 4.12
N HIS A 141 27.51 -18.65 4.85
CA HIS A 141 26.72 -17.95 5.86
C HIS A 141 25.72 -16.97 5.23
N GLU A 142 26.11 -16.28 4.16
CA GLU A 142 25.23 -15.41 3.38
C GLU A 142 24.07 -16.21 2.79
N GLU A 143 24.37 -17.35 2.16
CA GLU A 143 23.37 -18.26 1.60
C GLU A 143 22.42 -18.81 2.67
N ALA A 144 22.93 -19.14 3.86
CA ALA A 144 22.09 -19.58 4.98
C ALA A 144 21.12 -18.48 5.46
N ILE A 145 21.54 -17.22 5.47
CA ILE A 145 20.66 -16.07 5.79
C ILE A 145 19.61 -15.90 4.69
N LEU A 146 20.00 -15.99 3.42
CA LEU A 146 19.05 -15.90 2.29
C LEU A 146 17.97 -16.98 2.39
N GLN A 147 18.38 -18.23 2.59
CA GLN A 147 17.47 -19.36 2.73
C GLN A 147 16.49 -19.16 3.88
N ARG A 148 16.96 -18.62 5.01
CA ARG A 148 16.11 -18.27 6.15
C ARG A 148 15.08 -17.20 5.77
N CYS A 149 15.49 -16.12 5.13
CA CYS A 149 14.59 -15.05 4.71
C CYS A 149 13.53 -15.53 3.70
N VAL A 150 13.93 -16.35 2.72
CA VAL A 150 13.02 -16.94 1.73
C VAL A 150 12.03 -17.90 2.41
N THR A 151 12.52 -18.73 3.33
CA THR A 151 11.67 -19.67 4.08
C THR A 151 10.62 -18.93 4.91
N PHE A 152 11.05 -17.90 5.64
CA PHE A 152 10.15 -17.08 6.47
C PHE A 152 9.06 -16.43 5.63
N ALA A 153 9.41 -15.87 4.46
CA ALA A 153 8.46 -15.24 3.55
C ALA A 153 7.78 -16.21 2.55
N GLY A 154 7.89 -17.53 2.76
CA GLY A 154 7.50 -18.53 1.77
C GLY A 154 6.03 -18.44 1.34
N GLN A 155 5.11 -18.12 2.25
CA GLN A 155 3.69 -17.94 1.91
C GLN A 155 3.50 -16.77 0.94
N ARG A 156 4.10 -15.62 1.23
CA ARG A 156 4.06 -14.45 0.34
C ARG A 156 4.72 -14.72 -1.01
N ILE A 157 5.88 -15.38 -1.03
CA ILE A 157 6.57 -15.72 -2.28
C ILE A 157 5.69 -16.59 -3.16
N ARG A 158 5.06 -17.63 -2.61
CA ARG A 158 4.12 -18.48 -3.37
C ARG A 158 2.93 -17.70 -3.93
N LYS A 159 2.37 -16.75 -3.16
CA LYS A 159 1.30 -15.86 -3.65
C LYS A 159 1.80 -14.96 -4.80
N ASP A 160 2.98 -14.35 -4.65
CA ASP A 160 3.60 -13.50 -5.68
C ASP A 160 3.92 -14.31 -6.97
N VAL A 161 4.44 -15.54 -6.84
CA VAL A 161 4.69 -16.47 -7.97
C VAL A 161 3.39 -16.85 -8.69
N LYS A 162 2.31 -17.17 -7.96
CA LYS A 162 1.00 -17.46 -8.57
C LYS A 162 0.47 -16.28 -9.38
N CYS A 163 0.62 -15.06 -8.87
CA CYS A 163 0.24 -13.86 -9.62
C CYS A 163 1.11 -13.66 -10.87
N LEU A 164 2.43 -13.91 -10.78
CA LEU A 164 3.32 -13.88 -11.94
C LEU A 164 2.92 -14.92 -12.99
N GLN A 165 2.62 -16.16 -12.59
CA GLN A 165 2.18 -17.23 -13.47
C GLN A 165 0.96 -16.84 -14.31
N ARG A 166 -0.09 -16.31 -13.65
CA ARG A 166 -1.32 -15.86 -14.34
C ARG A 166 -1.03 -14.72 -15.32
N ALA A 167 -0.22 -13.76 -14.89
CA ALA A 167 0.17 -12.63 -15.73
C ALA A 167 1.00 -13.07 -16.94
N ALA A 168 1.99 -13.94 -16.74
CA ALA A 168 2.84 -14.48 -17.79
C ALA A 168 2.03 -15.29 -18.82
N GLN A 169 1.07 -16.09 -18.37
CA GLN A 169 0.16 -16.81 -19.26
C GLN A 169 -0.69 -15.83 -20.10
N SER A 170 -1.26 -14.81 -19.47
CA SER A 170 -2.03 -13.78 -20.18
C SER A 170 -1.17 -12.98 -21.18
N CYS A 171 0.08 -12.68 -20.84
CA CYS A 171 1.05 -12.08 -21.77
C CYS A 171 1.32 -12.99 -22.96
N LYS A 172 1.59 -14.28 -22.70
CA LYS A 172 1.83 -15.30 -23.72
C LYS A 172 0.67 -15.41 -24.70
N ASP A 173 -0.58 -15.41 -24.21
CA ASP A 173 -1.77 -15.49 -25.07
C ASP A 173 -1.90 -14.25 -25.98
N LYS A 174 -1.58 -13.07 -25.47
CA LYS A 174 -1.56 -11.82 -26.27
C LYS A 174 -0.46 -11.83 -27.32
N LEU A 175 0.73 -12.30 -26.96
CA LEU A 175 1.88 -12.40 -27.85
C LEU A 175 1.64 -13.43 -28.97
N HIS A 176 1.06 -14.59 -28.65
CA HIS A 176 0.73 -15.61 -29.66
C HIS A 176 -0.24 -15.09 -30.73
N LYS A 177 -1.22 -14.25 -30.36
CA LYS A 177 -2.15 -13.65 -31.32
C LYS A 177 -1.47 -12.75 -32.35
N ARG A 178 -0.31 -12.16 -32.03
CA ARG A 178 0.47 -11.32 -32.95
C ARG A 178 1.35 -12.14 -33.91
N ASN A 179 1.68 -13.39 -33.54
CA ASN A 179 2.40 -14.39 -34.32
C ASN A 179 3.75 -13.93 -34.92
N LYS A 180 4.54 -13.15 -34.18
CA LYS A 180 5.93 -12.80 -34.56
C LYS A 180 6.94 -13.77 -33.93
N ILE A 181 8.11 -13.95 -34.55
CA ILE A 181 9.17 -14.81 -34.01
C ILE A 181 9.68 -14.28 -32.65
N MET A 182 9.98 -12.98 -32.57
CA MET A 182 10.40 -12.32 -31.34
C MET A 182 9.40 -12.46 -30.18
N ASP A 183 8.09 -12.54 -30.49
CA ASP A 183 7.04 -12.72 -29.49
C ASP A 183 7.12 -14.13 -28.85
N ARG A 184 7.58 -15.14 -29.60
CA ARG A 184 7.76 -16.51 -29.07
C ARG A 184 8.95 -16.59 -28.12
N GLU A 185 10.07 -15.95 -28.47
CA GLU A 185 11.26 -15.87 -27.61
C GLU A 185 10.94 -15.10 -26.32
N PHE A 186 10.26 -13.97 -26.43
CA PHE A 186 9.85 -13.17 -25.27
C PHE A 186 8.87 -13.93 -24.35
N ALA A 187 7.91 -14.65 -24.93
CA ALA A 187 7.00 -15.50 -24.15
C ALA A 187 7.73 -16.67 -23.46
N SER A 188 8.73 -17.26 -24.11
CA SER A 188 9.58 -18.30 -23.51
C SER A 188 10.36 -17.75 -22.32
N TRP A 189 10.99 -16.58 -22.49
CA TRP A 189 11.72 -15.89 -21.41
C TRP A 189 10.85 -15.60 -20.18
N LEU A 190 9.60 -15.17 -20.35
CA LEU A 190 8.70 -14.95 -19.19
C LEU A 190 8.50 -16.22 -18.34
N GLN A 191 8.54 -17.40 -18.96
CA GLN A 191 8.35 -18.66 -18.26
C GLN A 191 9.61 -19.15 -17.55
N THR A 192 10.81 -18.71 -17.94
CA THR A 192 12.07 -19.13 -17.28
C THR A 192 12.19 -18.59 -15.85
N VAL A 193 11.38 -17.60 -15.48
CA VAL A 193 11.35 -17.02 -14.12
C VAL A 193 10.56 -17.90 -13.14
N ILE A 194 9.67 -18.74 -13.65
CA ILE A 194 8.70 -19.48 -12.86
C ILE A 194 9.24 -20.89 -12.62
N HIS A 195 9.45 -21.25 -11.35
CA HIS A 195 9.86 -22.58 -10.93
C HIS A 195 8.78 -23.18 -10.03
N GLU A 196 8.34 -24.39 -10.36
CA GLU A 196 7.34 -25.10 -9.57
C GLU A 196 7.95 -25.51 -8.21
N ASP A 197 7.25 -25.20 -7.14
CA ASP A 197 7.58 -25.52 -5.75
C ASP A 197 8.96 -25.05 -5.21
N ASP A 198 9.72 -24.29 -6.00
CA ASP A 198 11.00 -23.70 -5.57
C ASP A 198 10.92 -22.16 -5.47
N SER A 199 10.70 -21.70 -4.24
CA SER A 199 10.62 -20.27 -3.92
C SER A 199 11.96 -19.56 -4.07
N LEU A 200 13.08 -20.23 -3.78
CA LEU A 200 14.40 -19.62 -3.89
C LEU A 200 14.80 -19.49 -5.36
N ALA A 201 14.62 -20.53 -6.17
CA ALA A 201 14.89 -20.49 -7.60
C ALA A 201 14.05 -19.43 -8.32
N CYS A 202 12.77 -19.25 -7.93
CA CYS A 202 11.94 -18.14 -8.41
C CYS A 202 12.56 -16.77 -8.10
N CYS A 203 13.04 -16.55 -6.88
CA CYS A 203 13.66 -15.28 -6.48
C CYS A 203 14.97 -15.02 -7.23
N LEU A 204 15.83 -16.02 -7.36
CA LEU A 204 17.09 -15.93 -8.09
C LEU A 204 16.84 -15.65 -9.59
N SER A 205 15.96 -16.42 -10.22
CA SER A 205 15.63 -16.25 -11.64
C SER A 205 14.98 -14.90 -11.91
N ALA A 206 14.14 -14.41 -10.99
CA ALA A 206 13.53 -13.09 -11.12
C ALA A 206 14.55 -11.96 -10.99
N HIS A 207 15.54 -12.10 -10.09
CA HIS A 207 16.63 -11.15 -9.95
C HIS A 207 17.49 -11.08 -11.22
N ASP A 208 17.76 -12.21 -11.85
CA ASP A 208 18.54 -12.25 -13.09
C ASP A 208 17.73 -11.76 -14.29
N ALA A 209 16.46 -12.16 -14.37
CA ALA A 209 15.52 -11.67 -15.39
C ALA A 209 15.32 -10.16 -15.32
N ALA A 210 15.36 -9.55 -14.14
CA ALA A 210 15.28 -8.10 -13.97
C ALA A 210 16.42 -7.34 -14.69
N LYS A 211 17.55 -8.00 -14.97
CA LYS A 211 18.72 -7.46 -15.68
C LYS A 211 18.74 -7.80 -17.18
N SER A 212 17.79 -8.61 -17.64
CA SER A 212 17.67 -9.03 -19.04
C SER A 212 17.22 -7.90 -19.96
N GLN A 213 17.67 -7.92 -21.22
CA GLN A 213 17.17 -7.03 -22.27
C GLN A 213 15.65 -7.14 -22.48
N PHE A 214 15.08 -8.33 -22.25
CA PHE A 214 13.63 -8.56 -22.35
C PHE A 214 12.84 -7.76 -21.31
N MET A 215 13.48 -7.28 -20.24
CA MET A 215 12.82 -6.41 -19.27
C MET A 215 12.50 -5.02 -19.82
N ALA A 216 13.31 -4.52 -20.75
CA ALA A 216 13.01 -3.29 -21.50
C ALA A 216 11.79 -3.50 -22.40
N THR A 217 11.72 -4.63 -23.12
CA THR A 217 10.55 -5.03 -23.92
C THR A 217 9.30 -5.13 -23.05
N LEU A 218 9.39 -5.81 -21.90
CA LEU A 218 8.26 -5.92 -20.96
C LEU A 218 7.78 -4.55 -20.45
N THR A 219 8.71 -3.62 -20.22
CA THR A 219 8.37 -2.25 -19.82
C THR A 219 7.65 -1.48 -20.93
N LEU A 220 8.09 -1.63 -22.18
CA LEU A 220 7.42 -0.99 -23.33
C LEU A 220 6.02 -1.56 -23.59
N GLU A 221 5.84 -2.87 -23.50
CA GLU A 221 4.53 -3.51 -23.62
C GLU A 221 3.58 -3.08 -22.49
N ALA A 222 4.08 -3.02 -21.25
CA ALA A 222 3.33 -2.52 -20.11
C ALA A 222 2.86 -1.06 -20.33
N GLN A 223 3.74 -0.19 -20.80
CA GLN A 223 3.39 1.20 -21.11
C GLN A 223 2.40 1.32 -22.26
N SER A 224 2.53 0.48 -23.29
CA SER A 224 1.59 0.45 -24.42
C SER A 224 0.20 0.02 -23.97
N GLU A 225 0.12 -1.01 -23.13
CA GLU A 225 -1.13 -1.49 -22.56
C GLU A 225 -1.78 -0.46 -21.63
N ASP A 226 -1.00 0.18 -20.75
CA ASP A 226 -1.51 1.20 -19.84
C ASP A 226 -2.09 2.43 -20.57
N ARG A 227 -1.56 2.80 -21.75
CA ARG A 227 -2.12 3.89 -22.58
C ARG A 227 -3.50 3.57 -23.15
N GLN A 228 -3.85 2.29 -23.25
CA GLN A 228 -5.14 1.84 -23.78
C GLN A 228 -6.18 1.58 -22.68
N ARG A 229 -5.77 1.64 -21.41
CA ARG A 229 -6.60 1.36 -20.24
C ARG A 229 -7.23 2.62 -19.66
N GLY A 230 -8.45 2.48 -19.14
CA GLY A 230 -9.13 3.51 -18.37
C GLY A 230 -8.63 3.58 -16.92
N PRO A 231 -8.91 4.67 -16.17
CA PRO A 231 -8.41 4.82 -14.80
C PRO A 231 -9.00 3.84 -13.77
N LEU A 232 -10.13 3.22 -14.10
CA LEU A 232 -10.77 2.17 -13.30
C LEU A 232 -10.25 0.78 -13.66
N ASP A 233 -9.52 0.63 -14.76
CA ASP A 233 -8.97 -0.65 -15.15
C ASP A 233 -7.80 -0.99 -14.21
N GLY A 234 -7.78 -2.23 -13.74
CA GLY A 234 -6.64 -2.77 -13.03
C GLY A 234 -5.38 -2.78 -13.90
N ARG A 235 -4.25 -3.14 -13.27
CA ARG A 235 -2.97 -3.30 -13.96
C ARG A 235 -3.06 -4.37 -15.05
N GLY A 236 -2.51 -4.08 -16.23
CA GLY A 236 -2.47 -5.06 -17.31
C GLY A 236 -1.47 -6.19 -17.13
N PRO A 237 -1.64 -7.35 -17.80
CA PRO A 237 -0.76 -8.51 -17.64
C PRO A 237 0.73 -8.19 -17.76
N PHE A 238 1.15 -7.36 -18.71
CA PHE A 238 2.58 -7.03 -18.87
C PHE A 238 3.09 -6.22 -17.67
N ALA A 239 2.32 -5.22 -17.25
CA ALA A 239 2.64 -4.44 -16.07
C ALA A 239 2.62 -5.30 -14.79
N THR A 240 1.74 -6.31 -14.70
CA THR A 240 1.63 -7.26 -13.58
C THR A 240 2.80 -8.22 -13.54
N ALA A 241 3.19 -8.81 -14.67
CA ALA A 241 4.38 -9.66 -14.77
C ALA A 241 5.63 -8.86 -14.36
N ARG A 242 5.78 -7.64 -14.88
CA ARG A 242 6.87 -6.73 -14.52
C ARG A 242 6.89 -6.44 -13.01
N HIS A 243 5.71 -6.29 -12.39
CA HIS A 243 5.57 -6.05 -10.97
C HIS A 243 6.13 -7.20 -10.13
N TYR A 244 5.70 -8.42 -10.42
CA TYR A 244 6.07 -9.58 -9.61
C TYR A 244 7.50 -10.06 -9.88
N ILE A 245 8.04 -9.90 -11.10
CA ILE A 245 9.47 -10.11 -11.37
C ILE A 245 10.31 -9.20 -10.48
N GLY A 246 9.99 -7.91 -10.43
CA GLY A 246 10.73 -6.97 -9.57
C GLY A 246 10.61 -7.30 -8.09
N ARG A 247 9.41 -7.65 -7.60
CA ARG A 247 9.22 -8.04 -6.19
C ARG A 247 9.99 -9.29 -5.80
N LEU A 248 9.95 -10.32 -6.63
CA LEU A 248 10.67 -11.57 -6.37
C LEU A 248 12.18 -11.36 -6.43
N GLY A 249 12.66 -10.62 -7.44
CA GLY A 249 14.08 -10.31 -7.59
C GLY A 249 14.63 -9.41 -6.48
N TYR A 250 13.83 -8.44 -5.99
CA TYR A 250 14.25 -7.54 -4.92
C TYR A 250 14.55 -8.27 -3.61
N ARG A 251 14.01 -9.48 -3.38
CA ARG A 251 14.39 -10.29 -2.21
C ARG A 251 15.89 -10.61 -2.19
N ILE A 252 16.48 -10.86 -3.37
CA ILE A 252 17.91 -11.09 -3.51
C ILE A 252 18.68 -9.79 -3.29
N THR A 253 18.23 -8.68 -3.89
CA THR A 253 18.85 -7.36 -3.72
C THR A 253 18.82 -6.89 -2.26
N ALA A 254 17.68 -6.97 -1.59
CA ALA A 254 17.52 -6.60 -0.19
C ALA A 254 18.43 -7.43 0.73
N HIS A 255 18.53 -8.75 0.47
CA HIS A 255 19.44 -9.63 1.20
C HIS A 255 20.91 -9.21 1.04
N LYS A 256 21.37 -8.97 -0.19
CA LYS A 256 22.75 -8.53 -0.45
C LYS A 256 23.05 -7.17 0.20
N GLN A 257 22.10 -6.24 0.12
CA GLN A 257 22.20 -4.93 0.76
C GLN A 257 22.26 -5.05 2.29
N LEU A 258 21.49 -5.96 2.91
CA LEU A 258 21.57 -6.20 4.36
C LEU A 258 22.97 -6.66 4.80
N ILE A 259 23.59 -7.57 4.05
CA ILE A 259 24.96 -8.04 4.36
C ILE A 259 25.96 -6.90 4.22
N GLN A 260 25.86 -6.14 3.12
CA GLN A 260 26.73 -4.99 2.88
C GLN A 260 26.59 -3.94 3.98
N ASP A 261 25.35 -3.55 4.29
CA ASP A 261 25.04 -2.50 5.27
C ASP A 261 25.40 -2.97 6.70
N ALA A 262 25.26 -4.25 7.02
CA ALA A 262 25.67 -4.81 8.32
C ALA A 262 27.18 -4.65 8.58
N CYS A 263 28.01 -4.67 7.53
CA CYS A 263 29.45 -4.42 7.67
C CYS A 263 29.73 -2.96 8.07
N SER A 264 28.98 -2.01 7.51
CA SER A 264 29.13 -0.57 7.81
C SER A 264 28.47 -0.18 9.14
N LEU A 265 27.41 -0.90 9.53
CA LEU A 265 26.58 -0.61 10.70
C LEU A 265 26.83 -1.58 11.85
N GLY A 266 28.02 -2.20 11.91
CA GLY A 266 28.37 -3.18 12.94
C GLY A 266 28.19 -2.66 14.39
N TYR A 267 28.30 -1.34 14.59
CA TYR A 267 28.02 -0.71 15.89
C TYR A 267 26.58 -0.95 16.38
N LEU A 268 25.59 -1.00 15.48
CA LEU A 268 24.20 -1.31 15.80
C LEU A 268 23.97 -2.76 16.19
N LEU A 269 24.91 -3.64 15.81
CA LEU A 269 24.80 -5.09 15.94
C LEU A 269 25.65 -5.65 17.08
N GLY A 270 26.47 -4.81 17.72
CA GLY A 270 27.33 -5.22 18.83
C GLY A 270 26.54 -5.58 20.09
N THR A 271 25.70 -4.64 20.58
CA THR A 271 24.79 -4.88 21.72
C THR A 271 23.40 -4.37 21.36
N PHE A 272 22.48 -5.29 21.06
CA PHE A 272 21.13 -4.95 20.63
C PHE A 272 20.08 -5.83 21.30
N ASN A 273 18.84 -5.35 21.28
CA ASN A 273 17.65 -6.13 21.64
C ASN A 273 16.60 -5.97 20.54
N VAL A 274 15.80 -7.01 20.31
CA VAL A 274 14.58 -6.92 19.50
C VAL A 274 13.37 -6.92 20.40
N ARG A 275 12.48 -5.95 20.23
CA ARG A 275 11.30 -5.78 21.09
C ARG A 275 10.05 -5.57 20.26
N LEU A 276 8.95 -6.21 20.67
CA LEU A 276 7.65 -5.97 20.06
C LEU A 276 7.02 -4.70 20.65
N VAL A 277 6.51 -3.86 19.77
CA VAL A 277 5.65 -2.75 20.16
C VAL A 277 4.30 -3.32 20.62
N SER A 278 3.82 -2.82 21.75
CA SER A 278 2.50 -3.20 22.26
C SER A 278 1.41 -2.76 21.29
N PRO A 279 0.43 -3.63 20.96
CA PRO A 279 -0.57 -3.32 19.95
C PRO A 279 -1.43 -2.15 20.40
N VAL A 280 -1.50 -1.12 19.55
CA VAL A 280 -2.33 0.06 19.82
C VAL A 280 -3.76 -0.22 19.40
N ARG A 281 -4.72 -0.08 20.32
CA ARG A 281 -6.14 -0.24 19.99
C ARG A 281 -6.56 0.87 19.02
N SER A 282 -7.27 0.49 17.96
CA SER A 282 -7.95 1.44 17.09
C SER A 282 -9.28 1.89 17.69
N VAL A 283 -9.75 3.06 17.28
CA VAL A 283 -11.13 3.46 17.50
C VAL A 283 -12.09 2.46 16.85
N SER A 284 -13.22 2.22 17.51
CA SER A 284 -14.29 1.33 17.01
C SER A 284 -14.89 1.82 15.70
N GLN A 285 -15.47 0.89 14.95
CA GLN A 285 -16.22 1.17 13.73
C GLN A 285 -17.29 2.26 13.95
N PRO A 286 -17.39 3.27 13.06
CA PRO A 286 -18.46 4.25 13.13
C PRO A 286 -19.82 3.58 12.88
N GLN A 287 -20.83 3.88 13.70
CA GLN A 287 -22.18 3.34 13.51
C GLN A 287 -23.02 4.29 12.66
N PRO A 288 -23.82 3.78 11.70
CA PRO A 288 -24.79 4.60 10.98
C PRO A 288 -25.84 5.15 11.96
N ASP A 289 -26.22 6.41 11.78
CA ASP A 289 -27.36 7.00 12.46
C ASP A 289 -28.20 7.81 11.47
N SER A 290 -29.23 8.49 11.97
CA SER A 290 -30.09 9.40 11.19
C SER A 290 -29.33 10.50 10.44
N HIS A 291 -28.11 10.82 10.87
CA HIS A 291 -27.25 11.80 10.24
C HIS A 291 -26.24 11.20 9.25
N THR A 292 -26.14 9.88 9.11
CA THR A 292 -25.43 9.19 8.02
C THR A 292 -26.29 9.21 6.75
N SER A 293 -26.56 10.42 6.28
CA SER A 293 -27.26 10.71 5.03
C SER A 293 -26.42 11.66 4.19
N LEU A 294 -26.66 11.74 2.88
CA LEU A 294 -25.95 12.67 2.00
C LEU A 294 -26.01 14.11 2.54
N ASN A 295 -27.21 14.57 2.91
CA ASN A 295 -27.39 15.91 3.47
C ASN A 295 -26.62 16.09 4.80
N GLY A 296 -26.66 15.09 5.68
CA GLY A 296 -25.93 15.12 6.95
C GLY A 296 -24.42 15.21 6.75
N ILE A 297 -23.88 14.38 5.86
CA ILE A 297 -22.44 14.34 5.50
C ILE A 297 -22.02 15.69 4.90
N LEU A 298 -22.74 16.20 3.91
CA LEU A 298 -22.41 17.47 3.27
C LEU A 298 -22.49 18.65 4.23
N SER A 299 -23.46 18.65 5.15
CA SER A 299 -23.57 19.67 6.20
C SER A 299 -22.39 19.66 7.17
N ARG A 300 -21.68 18.54 7.31
CA ARG A 300 -20.46 18.44 8.11
C ARG A 300 -19.19 18.71 7.29
N MET A 301 -19.20 18.43 5.99
CA MET A 301 -18.07 18.68 5.08
C MET A 301 -17.95 20.16 4.70
N LEU A 302 -19.09 20.83 4.46
CA LEU A 302 -19.16 22.20 3.95
C LEU A 302 -19.43 23.22 5.06
N LYS A 303 -19.08 24.48 4.80
CA LYS A 303 -19.42 25.59 5.70
C LYS A 303 -20.93 25.87 5.63
N LYS A 304 -21.48 26.50 6.67
CA LYS A 304 -22.88 26.96 6.63
C LYS A 304 -23.03 28.02 5.54
N GLY A 305 -23.95 27.81 4.61
CA GLY A 305 -24.17 28.73 3.48
C GLY A 305 -23.09 28.65 2.39
N ASP A 306 -22.37 27.53 2.30
CA ASP A 306 -21.37 27.31 1.25
C ASP A 306 -22.00 27.50 -0.15
N PRO A 307 -21.46 28.42 -0.99
CA PRO A 307 -22.05 28.73 -2.29
C PRO A 307 -22.00 27.55 -3.27
N GLU A 308 -21.04 26.64 -3.10
CA GLU A 308 -20.84 25.49 -3.99
C GLU A 308 -21.71 24.29 -3.60
N ARG A 309 -22.44 24.36 -2.48
CA ARG A 309 -23.22 23.24 -1.94
C ARG A 309 -24.17 22.61 -2.97
N SER A 310 -24.97 23.42 -3.65
CA SER A 310 -25.94 22.93 -4.64
C SER A 310 -25.26 22.28 -5.85
N GLU A 311 -24.05 22.71 -6.19
CA GLU A 311 -23.26 22.13 -7.26
C GLU A 311 -22.65 20.79 -6.85
N ILE A 312 -22.08 20.72 -5.65
CA ILE A 312 -21.54 19.48 -5.06
C ILE A 312 -22.63 18.41 -4.96
N GLU A 313 -23.83 18.76 -4.46
CA GLU A 313 -24.98 17.86 -4.39
C GLU A 313 -25.35 17.32 -5.78
N ARG A 314 -25.46 18.21 -6.78
CA ARG A 314 -25.79 17.81 -8.16
C ARG A 314 -24.73 16.90 -8.78
N SER A 315 -23.45 17.21 -8.61
CA SER A 315 -22.34 16.42 -9.14
C SER A 315 -22.28 15.04 -8.49
N LEU A 316 -22.46 14.95 -7.17
CA LEU A 316 -22.56 13.66 -6.46
C LEU A 316 -23.72 12.82 -6.97
N HIS A 317 -24.90 13.41 -7.20
CA HIS A 317 -26.02 12.70 -7.78
C HIS A 317 -25.72 12.16 -9.19
N ASN A 318 -25.04 12.95 -10.02
CA ASN A 318 -24.67 12.51 -11.36
C ASN A 318 -23.66 11.35 -11.32
N ILE A 319 -22.64 11.44 -10.46
CA ILE A 319 -21.67 10.36 -10.25
C ILE A 319 -22.38 9.09 -9.72
N ASN A 320 -23.27 9.24 -8.73
CA ASN A 320 -24.02 8.11 -8.19
C ASN A 320 -24.91 7.43 -9.24
N ARG A 321 -25.54 8.20 -10.12
CA ARG A 321 -26.34 7.64 -11.21
C ARG A 321 -25.50 6.81 -12.19
N GLN A 322 -24.20 7.12 -12.33
CA GLN A 322 -23.29 6.42 -13.24
C GLN A 322 -22.63 5.19 -12.61
N SER A 323 -22.37 5.22 -11.30
CA SER A 323 -21.50 4.22 -10.66
C SER A 323 -21.99 3.71 -9.29
N ASP A 324 -23.21 4.07 -8.88
CA ASP A 324 -23.85 3.61 -7.64
C ASP A 324 -22.98 3.75 -6.37
N ILE A 325 -22.22 4.85 -6.30
CA ILE A 325 -21.23 5.12 -5.24
C ILE A 325 -21.84 5.13 -3.84
N PHE A 326 -23.14 5.42 -3.72
CA PHE A 326 -23.85 5.44 -2.44
C PHE A 326 -24.10 4.05 -1.88
N ARG A 327 -24.32 3.04 -2.73
CA ARG A 327 -24.37 1.65 -2.28
C ARG A 327 -23.00 1.20 -1.80
N GLY A 328 -21.96 1.43 -2.60
CA GLY A 328 -20.57 1.12 -2.22
C GLY A 328 -20.14 1.83 -0.93
N PHE A 329 -20.63 3.05 -0.69
CA PHE A 329 -20.36 3.77 0.56
C PHE A 329 -20.92 3.01 1.76
N MET A 330 -22.20 2.59 1.69
CA MET A 330 -22.86 1.89 2.79
C MET A 330 -22.29 0.48 3.01
N GLU A 331 -21.92 -0.21 1.94
CA GLU A 331 -21.23 -1.51 1.99
C GLU A 331 -19.89 -1.41 2.72
N GLU A 332 -19.03 -0.47 2.32
CA GLU A 332 -17.74 -0.22 2.97
C GLU A 332 -17.93 0.24 4.43
N PHE A 333 -18.87 1.15 4.67
CA PHE A 333 -19.15 1.69 6.01
C PHE A 333 -19.60 0.59 6.99
N SER A 334 -20.44 -0.33 6.54
CA SER A 334 -21.02 -1.40 7.37
C SER A 334 -20.03 -2.54 7.67
N ASN A 335 -19.03 -2.75 6.82
CA ASN A 335 -18.06 -3.85 6.95
C ASN A 335 -16.70 -3.40 7.50
N CYS A 336 -16.52 -2.11 7.75
CA CYS A 336 -15.25 -1.54 8.17
C CYS A 336 -14.81 -2.06 9.55
N LYS A 337 -13.58 -2.57 9.60
CA LYS A 337 -12.87 -2.93 10.84
C LYS A 337 -11.60 -2.09 10.95
N PRO A 338 -11.66 -0.91 11.59
CA PRO A 338 -10.50 -0.05 11.72
C PRO A 338 -9.34 -0.68 12.49
N THR A 339 -8.12 -0.48 12.00
CA THR A 339 -6.87 -0.90 12.64
C THR A 339 -5.85 0.23 12.60
N VAL A 340 -4.98 0.26 13.62
CA VAL A 340 -3.82 1.18 13.63
C VAL A 340 -2.69 0.50 12.87
N HIS A 341 -2.25 1.12 11.77
CA HIS A 341 -1.15 0.58 10.99
C HIS A 341 0.17 0.58 11.77
N ALA A 342 1.04 -0.38 11.47
CA ALA A 342 2.30 -0.64 12.15
C ALA A 342 3.18 0.61 12.30
N GLU A 343 3.28 1.45 11.27
CA GLU A 343 4.09 2.67 11.30
C GLU A 343 3.61 3.67 12.36
N ILE A 344 2.29 3.75 12.57
CA ILE A 344 1.67 4.60 13.60
C ILE A 344 1.89 4.00 14.99
N GLN A 345 1.84 2.68 15.11
CA GLN A 345 2.11 2.00 16.38
C GLN A 345 3.54 2.28 16.87
N VAL A 346 4.54 2.20 15.98
CA VAL A 346 5.93 2.53 16.32
C VAL A 346 6.07 4.02 16.66
N LEU A 347 5.44 4.92 15.89
CA LEU A 347 5.46 6.36 16.15
C LEU A 347 4.93 6.67 17.56
N GLU A 348 3.73 6.17 17.89
CA GLU A 348 3.13 6.40 19.20
C GLU A 348 3.95 5.76 20.32
N HIS A 349 4.58 4.61 20.08
CA HIS A 349 5.46 3.98 21.06
C HIS A 349 6.65 4.86 21.41
N PHE A 350 7.37 5.38 20.41
CA PHE A 350 8.50 6.29 20.63
C PHE A 350 8.06 7.59 21.31
N PHE A 351 6.92 8.16 20.88
CA PHE A 351 6.44 9.42 21.43
C PHE A 351 5.99 9.28 22.89
N ASN A 352 5.17 8.28 23.20
CA ASN A 352 4.59 8.11 24.53
C ASN A 352 5.65 7.70 25.57
N ASN A 353 6.68 6.95 25.15
CA ASN A 353 7.78 6.53 26.03
C ASN A 353 8.99 7.48 25.99
N LYS A 354 8.94 8.56 25.19
CA LYS A 354 10.02 9.55 25.03
C LYS A 354 11.36 8.91 24.64
N LEU A 355 11.32 7.94 23.74
CA LEU A 355 12.51 7.20 23.30
C LEU A 355 13.34 8.04 22.32
N SER A 356 14.66 7.91 22.42
CA SER A 356 15.61 8.57 21.53
C SER A 356 15.86 7.70 20.30
N PHE A 357 15.66 8.27 19.11
CA PHE A 357 16.03 7.58 17.87
C PHE A 357 17.54 7.57 17.70
N VAL A 358 18.06 6.48 17.15
CA VAL A 358 19.46 6.38 16.77
C VAL A 358 19.89 7.50 15.84
N ALA A 359 21.05 8.10 16.14
CA ALA A 359 21.59 9.27 15.44
C ALA A 359 20.60 10.45 15.34
N ASN A 360 19.62 10.53 16.26
CA ASN A 360 18.53 11.52 16.24
C ASN A 360 17.70 11.51 14.93
N ASP A 361 17.73 10.40 14.19
CA ASP A 361 16.98 10.22 12.95
C ASP A 361 15.61 9.63 13.25
N LYS A 362 14.58 10.49 13.32
CA LYS A 362 13.18 10.12 13.62
C LYS A 362 12.48 9.39 12.47
N TYR A 363 13.19 8.42 11.90
CA TYR A 363 12.79 7.59 10.79
C TYR A 363 12.21 6.27 11.29
N ILE A 364 11.08 5.87 10.70
CA ILE A 364 10.45 4.57 10.90
C ILE A 364 10.46 3.87 9.56
N ALA A 365 11.18 2.75 9.48
CA ALA A 365 11.22 1.91 8.30
C ALA A 365 9.94 1.08 8.19
N CYS A 366 9.40 0.94 6.98
CA CYS A 366 8.19 0.20 6.70
C CYS A 366 8.38 -0.74 5.51
N SER A 367 7.80 -1.93 5.57
CA SER A 367 7.91 -2.93 4.49
C SER A 367 7.17 -2.54 3.21
N LYS A 368 6.28 -1.54 3.30
CA LYS A 368 5.53 -0.92 2.22
C LYS A 368 5.44 0.58 2.48
N ALA A 369 5.23 1.36 1.42
CA ALA A 369 4.95 2.78 1.55
C ALA A 369 3.68 3.01 2.40
N ALA A 370 3.62 4.12 3.12
CA ALA A 370 2.51 4.45 4.01
C ALA A 370 1.22 4.75 3.23
N CYS A 371 0.06 4.50 3.85
CA CYS A 371 -1.20 4.96 3.27
C CYS A 371 -1.37 6.48 3.36
N PHE A 372 -2.39 7.01 2.68
CA PHE A 372 -2.66 8.45 2.69
C PHE A 372 -2.86 8.99 4.10
N CYS A 373 -3.64 8.28 4.93
CA CYS A 373 -3.92 8.68 6.30
C CYS A 373 -2.68 8.57 7.21
N CYS A 374 -1.86 7.53 7.05
CA CYS A 374 -0.61 7.40 7.80
C CYS A 374 0.37 8.53 7.45
N LYS A 375 0.53 8.87 6.16
CA LYS A 375 1.35 10.01 5.73
C LYS A 375 0.88 11.31 6.39
N LEU A 376 -0.42 11.61 6.35
CA LEU A 376 -0.97 12.81 6.98
C LEU A 376 -0.83 12.79 8.51
N TYR A 377 -0.96 11.62 9.14
CA TYR A 377 -0.74 11.48 10.57
C TYR A 377 0.70 11.82 10.94
N PHE A 378 1.69 11.24 10.26
CA PHE A 378 3.10 11.58 10.45
C PHE A 378 3.37 13.07 10.25
N GLN A 379 2.79 13.66 9.19
CA GLN A 379 2.96 15.08 8.86
C GLN A 379 2.42 16.02 9.94
N HIS A 380 1.31 15.67 10.58
CA HIS A 380 0.63 16.53 11.56
C HIS A 380 0.93 16.15 13.02
N HIS A 381 1.60 15.03 13.26
CA HIS A 381 1.96 14.59 14.60
C HIS A 381 3.03 15.50 15.23
N PRO A 382 2.91 15.90 16.51
CA PRO A 382 3.84 16.82 17.17
C PRO A 382 5.27 16.27 17.36
N ALA A 383 5.49 14.97 17.18
CA ALA A 383 6.81 14.34 17.29
C ALA A 383 7.82 14.83 16.22
N ARG A 384 7.34 15.47 15.14
CA ARG A 384 8.16 15.92 14.00
C ARG A 384 8.96 14.77 13.40
N MET A 385 8.24 13.71 13.04
CA MET A 385 8.81 12.52 12.41
C MET A 385 9.30 12.82 11.00
N VAL A 386 10.24 12.00 10.52
CA VAL A 386 10.50 11.92 9.09
C VAL A 386 9.24 11.40 8.41
N ILE A 387 8.72 12.14 7.42
CA ILE A 387 7.49 11.75 6.71
C ILE A 387 7.81 10.56 5.79
N PRO A 388 7.08 9.44 5.89
CA PRO A 388 7.35 8.26 5.06
C PRO A 388 6.96 8.50 3.60
N GLU A 389 7.57 7.73 2.69
CA GLU A 389 6.98 7.56 1.36
C GLU A 389 5.55 7.03 1.48
N SER A 390 4.70 7.35 0.52
CA SER A 390 3.30 6.96 0.53
C SER A 390 2.85 6.44 -0.82
N HIS A 391 2.01 5.40 -0.79
CA HIS A 391 1.28 4.94 -1.97
C HIS A 391 -0.01 5.74 -2.22
N GLU A 392 -0.29 6.78 -1.44
CA GLU A 392 -1.36 7.75 -1.72
C GLU A 392 -2.76 7.13 -1.90
N LYS A 393 -3.00 5.97 -1.27
CA LYS A 393 -4.32 5.34 -1.25
C LYS A 393 -5.02 5.53 0.09
N VAL A 394 -6.33 5.66 -0.02
CA VAL A 394 -7.24 5.69 1.11
C VAL A 394 -7.66 4.26 1.46
N TRP A 395 -7.52 3.90 2.74
CA TRP A 395 -7.94 2.61 3.28
C TRP A 395 -9.04 2.85 4.32
N THR A 396 -10.22 2.27 4.10
CA THR A 396 -11.37 2.38 5.00
C THR A 396 -11.15 1.62 6.30
N SER A 397 -10.32 0.58 6.29
CA SER A 397 -9.83 -0.15 7.45
C SER A 397 -8.77 0.61 8.26
N TRP A 398 -8.37 1.82 7.86
CA TRP A 398 -7.48 2.66 8.67
C TRP A 398 -8.23 3.28 9.85
N GLY A 399 -7.62 3.28 11.03
CA GLY A 399 -8.12 4.00 12.19
C GLY A 399 -7.02 4.63 13.02
N PRO A 400 -7.31 5.77 13.69
CA PRO A 400 -6.36 6.36 14.62
C PRO A 400 -6.25 5.55 15.92
N PRO A 401 -5.16 5.71 16.68
CA PRO A 401 -5.06 5.22 18.05
C PRO A 401 -6.28 5.59 18.90
N ALA A 402 -6.81 4.70 19.74
CA ALA A 402 -7.92 5.01 20.62
C ALA A 402 -7.46 5.83 21.83
N VAL A 403 -8.19 6.91 22.16
CA VAL A 403 -8.03 7.65 23.41
C VAL A 403 -9.07 7.16 24.41
N THR A 404 -8.62 6.65 25.55
CA THR A 404 -9.48 6.00 26.56
C THR A 404 -10.44 6.97 27.25
N PHE A 405 -10.01 8.19 27.53
CA PHE A 405 -10.81 9.21 28.23
C PHE A 405 -10.86 10.51 27.45
N PHE A 406 -11.51 10.49 26.27
CA PHE A 406 -11.60 11.67 25.42
C PHE A 406 -12.35 12.81 26.10
N ARG A 407 -11.62 13.86 26.51
CA ARG A 407 -12.17 15.01 27.25
C ARG A 407 -11.46 16.29 26.83
N LYS A 408 -12.18 17.41 26.92
CA LYS A 408 -11.60 18.72 26.65
C LYS A 408 -10.51 19.04 27.68
N HIS A 409 -9.42 19.69 27.26
CA HIS A 409 -8.29 20.06 28.13
C HIS A 409 -7.51 18.86 28.67
N ASN A 410 -7.57 17.73 27.98
CA ASN A 410 -6.66 16.61 28.19
C ASN A 410 -5.70 16.55 26.99
N ASP A 411 -4.40 16.51 27.27
CA ASP A 411 -3.35 16.64 26.24
C ASP A 411 -3.48 15.60 25.13
N ASP A 412 -3.77 14.33 25.46
CA ASP A 412 -3.96 13.28 24.45
C ASP A 412 -5.20 13.49 23.59
N SER A 413 -6.30 13.92 24.23
CA SER A 413 -7.56 14.22 23.55
C SER A 413 -7.42 15.43 22.61
N ASP A 414 -6.77 16.49 23.08
CA ASP A 414 -6.53 17.70 22.33
C ASP A 414 -5.53 17.44 21.18
N ARG A 415 -4.42 16.73 21.43
CA ARG A 415 -3.48 16.27 20.41
C ARG A 415 -4.17 15.47 19.32
N GLN A 416 -4.93 14.44 19.69
CA GLN A 416 -5.62 13.61 18.72
C GLN A 416 -6.65 14.43 17.93
N ARG A 417 -7.43 15.28 18.59
CA ARG A 417 -8.39 16.17 17.92
C ARG A 417 -7.69 17.03 16.86
N ASP A 418 -6.55 17.60 17.20
CA ASP A 418 -5.86 18.56 16.33
C ASP A 418 -5.25 17.84 15.11
N ILE A 419 -4.65 16.67 15.31
CA ILE A 419 -4.17 15.80 14.21
C ILE A 419 -5.34 15.40 13.31
N LEU A 420 -6.43 14.87 13.89
CA LEU A 420 -7.57 14.38 13.11
C LEU A 420 -8.27 15.50 12.36
N ASN A 421 -8.41 16.69 12.92
CA ASN A 421 -8.97 17.83 12.19
C ASN A 421 -8.15 18.20 10.96
N LYS A 422 -6.82 18.09 11.01
CA LYS A 422 -5.95 18.34 9.84
C LYS A 422 -6.06 17.25 8.77
N ILE A 423 -6.17 16.00 9.18
CA ILE A 423 -6.47 14.89 8.27
C ILE A 423 -7.85 15.08 7.62
N ILE A 424 -8.87 15.40 8.42
CA ILE A 424 -10.24 15.67 7.98
C ILE A 424 -10.28 16.81 6.95
N GLU A 425 -9.58 17.92 7.21
CA GLU A 425 -9.46 19.05 6.30
C GLU A 425 -8.91 18.61 4.95
N SER A 426 -7.85 17.81 4.95
CA SER A 426 -7.23 17.28 3.72
C SER A 426 -8.17 16.33 2.96
N LEU A 427 -8.82 15.40 3.65
CA LEU A 427 -9.76 14.45 3.03
C LEU A 427 -10.96 15.18 2.39
N ARG A 428 -11.49 16.21 3.08
CA ARG A 428 -12.61 17.00 2.55
C ARG A 428 -12.24 17.78 1.32
N THR A 429 -11.10 18.47 1.34
CA THR A 429 -10.61 19.23 0.20
C THR A 429 -10.44 18.34 -1.02
N ASP A 430 -9.80 17.17 -0.86
CA ASP A 430 -9.61 16.23 -1.97
C ASP A 430 -10.96 15.68 -2.49
N ALA A 431 -11.93 15.40 -1.60
CA ALA A 431 -13.23 14.87 -1.99
C ALA A 431 -14.03 15.90 -2.79
N ILE A 432 -14.13 17.12 -2.26
CA ILE A 432 -14.85 18.23 -2.89
C ILE A 432 -14.22 18.56 -4.25
N TYR A 433 -12.89 18.63 -4.32
CA TYR A 433 -12.18 18.88 -5.57
C TYR A 433 -12.53 17.83 -6.63
N GLN A 434 -12.49 16.55 -6.27
CA GLN A 434 -12.80 15.46 -7.20
C GLN A 434 -14.26 15.50 -7.66
N ILE A 435 -15.20 15.77 -6.75
CA ILE A 435 -16.63 15.88 -7.05
C ILE A 435 -16.89 17.03 -8.02
N LEU A 436 -16.38 18.23 -7.73
CA LEU A 436 -16.61 19.42 -8.53
C LEU A 436 -15.98 19.28 -9.92
N LYS A 437 -14.77 18.73 -10.01
CA LYS A 437 -14.12 18.50 -11.30
C LYS A 437 -14.77 17.38 -12.12
N CYS A 438 -15.62 16.55 -11.51
CA CYS A 438 -16.05 15.28 -12.08
C CYS A 438 -14.85 14.49 -12.63
N SER A 439 -13.68 14.66 -12.01
CA SER A 439 -12.43 14.14 -12.52
C SER A 439 -12.37 12.64 -12.28
N GLN A 440 -11.92 11.90 -13.28
CA GLN A 440 -11.60 10.50 -13.08
C GLN A 440 -10.51 10.38 -12.00
N PRO A 441 -10.58 9.35 -11.15
CA PRO A 441 -9.53 9.12 -10.17
C PRO A 441 -8.19 8.93 -10.89
N PRO A 442 -7.06 9.27 -10.25
CA PRO A 442 -5.75 8.89 -10.76
C PRO A 442 -5.68 7.39 -11.06
N VAL A 443 -4.87 7.05 -12.07
CA VAL A 443 -4.64 5.66 -12.49
C VAL A 443 -4.20 4.81 -11.29
N TRP A 444 -4.88 3.68 -11.11
CA TRP A 444 -4.56 2.72 -10.05
C TRP A 444 -3.09 2.27 -10.11
N HIS A 445 -2.50 2.03 -8.94
CA HIS A 445 -1.20 1.40 -8.81
C HIS A 445 -1.16 0.54 -7.55
N PRO A 446 -0.26 -0.46 -7.45
CA PRO A 446 -0.11 -1.27 -6.25
C PRO A 446 0.45 -0.44 -5.10
N ASP A 447 0.24 -0.92 -3.88
CA ASP A 447 0.74 -0.28 -2.66
C ASP A 447 2.27 -0.38 -2.59
N SER A 448 2.80 -1.56 -2.92
CA SER A 448 4.24 -1.81 -2.99
C SER A 448 4.85 -1.27 -4.29
N GLN A 449 6.07 -0.76 -4.18
CA GLN A 449 6.88 -0.44 -5.34
C GLN A 449 7.45 -1.71 -5.98
N THR A 450 7.83 -1.61 -7.26
CA THR A 450 8.39 -2.75 -8.00
C THR A 450 9.90 -2.92 -7.76
N ALA A 451 10.55 -1.90 -7.18
CA ALA A 451 11.99 -1.87 -6.83
C ALA A 451 12.96 -2.24 -7.97
N MET A 452 12.52 -2.15 -9.23
CA MET A 452 13.36 -2.51 -10.39
C MET A 452 14.62 -1.66 -10.52
N SER A 453 14.49 -0.36 -10.24
CA SER A 453 15.63 0.55 -10.31
C SER A 453 16.73 0.12 -9.34
N ASP A 454 16.36 -0.30 -8.14
CA ASP A 454 17.32 -0.76 -7.12
C ASP A 454 18.02 -2.06 -7.55
N ILE A 455 17.30 -2.97 -8.22
CA ILE A 455 17.92 -4.21 -8.74
C ILE A 455 18.94 -3.88 -9.82
N ILE A 456 18.59 -2.97 -10.74
CA ILE A 456 19.45 -2.57 -11.86
C ILE A 456 20.69 -1.82 -11.38
N THR A 457 20.56 -0.94 -10.39
CA THR A 457 21.69 -0.14 -9.86
C THR A 457 22.55 -0.87 -8.85
N SER A 458 22.05 -1.94 -8.22
CA SER A 458 22.78 -2.66 -7.16
C SER A 458 24.10 -3.28 -7.58
N PHE A 459 24.38 -3.42 -8.89
CA PHE A 459 25.66 -3.92 -9.40
C PHE A 459 25.99 -3.27 -10.77
N PRO A 460 27.08 -2.49 -10.90
CA PRO A 460 27.66 -2.20 -12.20
C PRO A 460 27.96 -3.53 -12.91
N ARG A 461 27.75 -3.58 -14.24
CA ARG A 461 28.23 -4.70 -15.06
C ARG A 461 29.71 -4.88 -14.75
N ASP A 462 30.13 -6.12 -14.45
CA ASP A 462 31.54 -6.47 -14.46
C ASP A 462 32.13 -5.90 -15.77
N SER A 463 33.18 -5.10 -15.60
CA SER A 463 33.87 -4.44 -16.70
C SER A 463 34.57 -5.51 -17.54
N ASP A 464 33.88 -5.97 -18.58
CA ASP A 464 34.49 -6.46 -19.82
C ASP A 464 33.45 -6.51 -20.94
N SER A 465 32.98 -5.34 -21.36
CA SER A 465 32.67 -5.06 -22.77
C SER A 465 32.30 -3.59 -22.89
N SER A 466 33.16 -2.81 -23.54
CA SER A 466 32.88 -1.47 -24.00
C SER A 466 31.65 -1.47 -24.90
N GLU A 467 30.58 -0.76 -24.54
CA GLU A 467 29.74 0.00 -25.49
C GLU A 467 28.78 0.97 -24.77
N ALA A 468 29.02 2.26 -25.03
CA ALA A 468 28.18 3.46 -25.00
C ALA A 468 27.10 3.64 -23.90
N GLU A 469 27.40 4.53 -22.96
CA GLU A 469 26.42 5.24 -22.12
C GLU A 469 25.46 6.09 -22.96
N LEU A 470 24.16 5.88 -22.79
CA LEU A 470 23.12 6.84 -23.17
C LEU A 470 22.59 7.51 -21.89
N ALA A 471 23.13 8.71 -21.64
CA ALA A 471 22.68 9.61 -20.59
C ALA A 471 21.22 10.03 -20.83
N ILE A 472 20.32 9.65 -19.93
CA ILE A 472 19.00 10.27 -19.81
C ILE A 472 19.16 11.43 -18.82
N THR A 473 19.46 12.61 -19.37
CA THR A 473 19.43 13.86 -18.62
C THR A 473 18.00 14.21 -18.23
N ARG A 474 17.80 14.43 -16.93
CA ARG A 474 16.77 15.34 -16.42
C ARG A 474 17.13 16.72 -16.93
N ASP A 475 16.25 17.36 -17.72
CA ASP A 475 15.88 18.74 -17.47
C ASP A 475 14.72 19.24 -18.34
N SER A 476 13.88 20.05 -17.70
CA SER A 476 13.10 21.17 -18.24
C SER A 476 11.96 20.89 -19.23
N ILE A 477 10.73 20.81 -18.68
CA ILE A 477 9.50 21.18 -19.42
C ILE A 477 9.06 22.56 -18.92
N ALA A 478 9.37 23.60 -19.70
CA ALA A 478 8.63 24.86 -19.66
C ALA A 478 7.47 24.80 -20.69
N PRO A 479 6.33 25.46 -20.44
CA PRO A 479 5.11 25.26 -21.22
C PRO A 479 5.12 26.11 -22.50
N LEU A 480 4.90 25.50 -23.67
CA LEU A 480 4.56 26.23 -24.88
C LEU A 480 3.06 26.26 -25.12
N SER A 481 2.61 27.49 -25.31
CA SER A 481 1.28 27.98 -25.64
C SER A 481 0.65 27.32 -26.86
N SER A 482 -0.66 27.12 -26.74
CA SER A 482 -1.62 26.74 -27.77
C SER A 482 -1.74 27.75 -28.90
N THR A 483 -1.75 27.27 -30.14
CA THR A 483 -2.56 27.85 -31.24
C THR A 483 -3.29 26.73 -32.00
N PRO A 484 -4.53 26.96 -32.45
CA PRO A 484 -5.40 25.89 -32.93
C PRO A 484 -5.32 25.74 -34.46
N SER A 485 -5.18 24.52 -34.94
CA SER A 485 -5.40 24.18 -36.34
C SER A 485 -6.56 23.21 -36.49
N ASN A 486 -7.65 23.75 -37.04
CA ASN A 486 -8.81 23.04 -37.56
C ASN A 486 -8.39 21.93 -38.53
N THR A 487 -8.85 20.69 -38.32
CA THR A 487 -9.11 19.74 -39.41
C THR A 487 -10.23 18.77 -39.00
N LYS A 488 -11.03 18.45 -40.01
CA LYS A 488 -12.43 18.01 -39.98
C LYS A 488 -12.64 16.60 -39.44
N ARG A 489 -13.77 16.47 -38.75
CA ARG A 489 -14.43 15.27 -38.24
C ARG A 489 -14.82 14.35 -39.40
N SER A 490 -14.35 13.10 -39.39
CA SER A 490 -14.96 12.00 -40.14
C SER A 490 -15.57 11.03 -39.13
N THR A 491 -16.87 10.78 -39.31
CA THR A 491 -17.70 9.90 -38.50
C THR A 491 -17.56 8.47 -38.99
N SER A 492 -17.11 7.56 -38.12
CA SER A 492 -17.38 6.13 -38.28
C SER A 492 -17.93 5.57 -36.97
N GLU A 493 -19.14 5.01 -37.08
CA GLU A 493 -19.85 4.30 -36.03
C GLU A 493 -19.09 3.03 -35.65
N ALA A 494 -18.88 2.82 -34.35
CA ALA A 494 -18.43 1.56 -33.80
C ALA A 494 -19.43 1.10 -32.74
N THR A 495 -20.26 0.13 -33.14
CA THR A 495 -21.18 -0.64 -32.30
C THR A 495 -20.41 -1.26 -31.12
N ARG A 496 -20.75 -0.84 -29.90
CA ARG A 496 -20.14 -1.32 -28.66
C ARG A 496 -20.94 -2.54 -28.18
N CYS A 497 -20.37 -3.73 -28.32
CA CYS A 497 -20.89 -4.95 -27.72
C CYS A 497 -20.51 -4.94 -26.23
N SER A 498 -21.51 -4.92 -25.37
CA SER A 498 -21.37 -4.87 -23.91
C SER A 498 -21.29 -6.29 -23.37
N ASP A 499 -20.07 -6.80 -23.17
CA ASP A 499 -19.82 -7.95 -22.30
C ASP A 499 -18.95 -7.48 -21.13
N LEU A 500 -19.63 -7.22 -20.00
CA LEU A 500 -19.02 -7.01 -18.69
C LEU A 500 -18.46 -8.34 -18.20
N VAL A 501 -17.22 -8.64 -18.59
CA VAL A 501 -16.43 -9.68 -17.92
C VAL A 501 -15.93 -9.08 -16.61
N LEU A 502 -16.57 -9.49 -15.51
CA LEU A 502 -16.09 -9.27 -14.15
C LEU A 502 -14.72 -9.96 -14.00
N PHE A 503 -13.66 -9.17 -14.05
CA PHE A 503 -12.33 -9.63 -13.64
C PHE A 503 -12.30 -9.66 -12.12
N GLU A 504 -12.12 -10.85 -11.55
CA GLU A 504 -11.84 -11.06 -10.13
C GLU A 504 -10.64 -10.21 -9.70
N GLU A 505 -10.85 -9.44 -8.64
CA GLU A 505 -10.01 -8.34 -8.21
C GLU A 505 -8.62 -8.77 -7.69
N ASP A 506 -7.61 -7.95 -7.99
CA ASP A 506 -6.37 -7.80 -7.20
C ASP A 506 -6.64 -6.84 -6.01
N SER A 507 -7.74 -7.04 -5.27
CA SER A 507 -7.90 -6.43 -3.96
C SER A 507 -7.08 -7.27 -2.98
N ASP A 508 -6.16 -6.62 -2.27
CA ASP A 508 -5.57 -7.23 -1.07
C ASP A 508 -6.76 -7.65 -0.20
N ASP A 509 -6.93 -8.97 -0.01
CA ASP A 509 -8.08 -9.61 0.61
C ASP A 509 -8.63 -8.78 1.77
N ASN A 510 -9.88 -8.32 1.65
CA ASN A 510 -10.64 -7.69 2.72
C ASN A 510 -11.08 -8.71 3.79
N ASP A 511 -10.39 -9.84 3.91
CA ASP A 511 -10.81 -10.97 4.74
C ASP A 511 -9.90 -11.17 5.96
N GLY A 512 -10.07 -10.27 6.93
CA GLY A 512 -9.75 -10.53 8.32
C GLY A 512 -10.98 -11.10 9.03
N GLY A 513 -11.23 -12.40 8.88
CA GLY A 513 -12.41 -13.06 9.44
C GLY A 513 -12.29 -14.58 9.60
N VAL A 514 -11.40 -15.08 10.47
CA VAL A 514 -11.51 -16.46 10.94
C VAL A 514 -12.75 -16.58 11.82
N ARG A 515 -13.75 -17.35 11.37
CA ARG A 515 -14.80 -17.91 12.23
C ARG A 515 -14.15 -18.85 13.23
N ILE A 516 -14.17 -18.49 14.50
CA ILE A 516 -13.93 -19.43 15.59
C ILE A 516 -15.26 -20.13 15.84
N ASP A 517 -15.48 -21.26 15.17
CA ASP A 517 -16.53 -22.17 15.61
C ASP A 517 -16.04 -22.83 16.90
N GLY A 518 -16.78 -22.57 17.98
CA GLY A 518 -16.51 -23.12 19.28
C GLY A 518 -16.64 -24.65 19.25
N LEU A 519 -15.63 -25.31 19.81
CA LEU A 519 -15.80 -26.64 20.37
C LEU A 519 -15.80 -26.49 21.89
N LEU A 520 -17.02 -26.47 22.42
CA LEU A 520 -17.32 -27.01 23.74
C LEU A 520 -16.92 -28.49 23.71
N TYR A 521 -15.87 -28.85 24.45
CA TYR A 521 -15.90 -29.79 25.59
C TYR A 521 -14.51 -29.86 26.24
#